data_AF-A0A1C2JMZ0-F1
#
_entry.id   AF-A0A1C2JMZ0-F1
#
_cell.length_a   1.000
_cell.length_b   1.000
_cell.length_c   1.000
_cell.angle_alpha   90.00
_cell.angle_beta   90.00
_cell.angle_gamma   90.00
#
_symmetry.space_group_name_H-M   'P 1'
#
loop_
_entity.id
_entity.type
_entity.pdbx_description
1 polymer ?
#
loop_
_entity_poly.entity_id
_entity_poly.type
_entity_poly.pdbx_seq_one_letter_code
_entity_poly.pdbx_strand_id
1 'polypeptide(L)'
;MTEGKKRVRRSPEQRLADLEKKQAEILERQKAAIAKIDAEKKRLMQSPTARKDRMEQDKRFVRAAQVLAPEWDYRHFIAALEKALQEDAQALQERGEALLEEHGKARRGRRPKVH
;
A
#
# COMPACT_ATOMS: atom_id res chain seq x y z
N MET A 1 -28.96 10.67 -61.49
CA MET A 1 -27.66 11.37 -61.31
C MET A 1 -27.21 11.14 -59.88
N THR A 2 -26.46 10.07 -59.62
CA THR A 2 -25.93 9.77 -58.28
C THR A 2 -24.61 10.49 -58.11
N GLU A 3 -24.62 11.63 -57.42
CA GLU A 3 -23.41 12.38 -57.10
C GLU A 3 -22.46 11.50 -56.27
N GLY A 4 -21.34 11.13 -56.88
CA GLY A 4 -20.30 10.34 -56.23
C GLY A 4 -19.72 11.13 -55.06
N LYS A 5 -19.85 10.61 -53.83
CA LYS A 5 -19.25 11.19 -52.62
C LYS A 5 -17.73 11.36 -52.81
N LYS A 6 -17.29 12.58 -53.08
CA LYS A 6 -15.86 12.92 -53.23
C LYS A 6 -15.19 12.81 -51.87
N ARG A 7 -14.28 11.84 -51.72
CA ARG A 7 -13.58 11.55 -50.46
C ARG A 7 -12.59 12.70 -50.16
N VAL A 8 -13.01 13.65 -49.34
CA VAL A 8 -12.13 14.75 -48.89
C VAL A 8 -11.06 14.18 -47.97
N ARG A 9 -9.79 14.37 -48.32
CA ARG A 9 -8.65 14.00 -47.46
C ARG A 9 -8.56 15.01 -46.31
N ARG A 10 -8.46 14.52 -45.07
CA ARG A 10 -8.31 15.38 -43.89
C ARG A 10 -7.05 16.23 -43.99
N SER A 11 -7.17 17.52 -43.68
CA SER A 11 -6.03 18.45 -43.61
C SER A 11 -5.10 18.07 -42.45
N PRO A 12 -3.83 18.51 -42.46
CA PRO A 12 -2.90 18.30 -41.34
C PRO A 12 -3.44 18.83 -40.00
N GLU A 13 -4.08 20.01 -40.01
CA GLU A 13 -4.70 20.61 -38.82
C GLU A 13 -5.85 19.76 -38.25
N GLN A 14 -6.70 19.21 -39.11
CA GLN A 14 -7.78 18.29 -38.69
C GLN A 14 -7.22 17.02 -38.06
N ARG A 15 -6.07 16.53 -38.53
CA ARG A 15 -5.42 15.35 -37.94
C ARG A 15 -4.81 15.67 -36.58
N LEU A 16 -4.23 16.86 -36.39
CA LEU A 16 -3.72 17.29 -35.09
C LEU A 16 -4.84 17.40 -34.06
N ALA A 17 -5.96 18.04 -34.40
CA ALA A 17 -7.12 18.12 -33.53
C ALA A 17 -7.71 16.73 -33.19
N ASP A 18 -7.72 15.80 -34.16
CA ASP A 18 -8.13 14.41 -33.91
C ASP A 18 -7.18 13.69 -32.93
N LEU A 19 -5.87 13.97 -33.00
CA LEU A 19 -4.87 13.38 -32.10
C LEU A 19 -4.95 13.96 -30.69
N GLU A 20 -5.13 15.27 -30.55
CA GLU A 20 -5.32 15.94 -29.25
C GLU A 20 -6.56 15.44 -28.53
N LYS A 21 -7.68 15.28 -29.27
CA LYS A 21 -8.92 14.68 -28.73
C LYS A 21 -8.68 13.27 -28.22
N LYS A 22 -7.96 12.44 -28.98
CA LYS A 22 -7.61 11.08 -28.55
C LYS A 22 -6.70 11.07 -27.33
N GLN A 23 -5.73 11.98 -27.26
CA GLN A 23 -4.86 12.10 -26.10
C GLN A 23 -5.65 12.47 -24.85
N ALA A 24 -6.56 13.44 -24.94
CA ALA A 24 -7.43 13.83 -23.84
C ALA A 24 -8.31 12.66 -23.39
N GLU A 25 -8.93 11.92 -24.31
CA GLU A 25 -9.72 10.73 -23.98
C GLU A 25 -8.91 9.64 -23.28
N ILE A 26 -7.68 9.39 -23.74
CA ILE A 26 -6.80 8.39 -23.11
C ILE A 26 -6.43 8.81 -21.69
N LEU A 27 -6.07 10.09 -21.50
CA LEU A 27 -5.72 10.61 -20.18
C LEU A 27 -6.90 10.53 -19.21
N GLU A 28 -8.12 10.88 -19.65
CA GLU A 28 -9.30 10.75 -18.81
C GLU A 28 -9.62 9.30 -18.46
N ARG A 29 -9.46 8.36 -19.40
CA ARG A 29 -9.58 6.92 -19.09
C ARG A 29 -8.54 6.44 -18.09
N GLN A 30 -7.29 6.90 -18.21
CA GLN A 30 -6.23 6.56 -17.26
C GLN A 30 -6.52 7.10 -15.87
N LYS A 31 -6.94 8.37 -15.75
CA LYS A 31 -7.36 8.96 -14.47
C LYS A 31 -8.51 8.18 -13.83
N ALA A 32 -9.53 7.81 -14.62
CA ALA A 32 -10.65 7.02 -14.13
C ALA A 32 -10.22 5.62 -13.65
N ALA A 33 -9.30 4.97 -14.37
CA ALA A 33 -8.74 3.68 -13.97
C ALA A 33 -7.96 3.78 -12.65
N ILE A 34 -7.10 4.80 -12.51
CA ILE A 34 -6.35 5.05 -11.28
C ILE A 34 -7.30 5.32 -10.10
N ALA A 35 -8.31 6.17 -10.29
CA ALA A 35 -9.30 6.47 -9.26
C ALA A 35 -10.05 5.21 -8.80
N LYS A 36 -10.36 4.28 -9.72
CA LYS A 36 -10.99 2.99 -9.38
C LYS A 36 -10.06 2.11 -8.56
N ILE A 37 -8.78 2.02 -8.94
CA ILE A 37 -7.76 1.26 -8.21
C ILE A 37 -7.62 1.83 -6.78
N ASP A 38 -7.55 3.15 -6.63
CA ASP A 38 -7.42 3.79 -5.33
C ASP A 38 -8.65 3.56 -4.44
N ALA A 39 -9.86 3.61 -5.02
CA ALA A 39 -11.09 3.31 -4.30
C ALA A 39 -11.11 1.85 -3.81
N GLU A 40 -10.68 0.91 -4.65
CA GLU A 40 -10.60 -0.51 -4.30
C GLU A 40 -9.53 -0.77 -3.23
N LYS A 41 -8.36 -0.14 -3.34
CA LYS A 41 -7.30 -0.18 -2.32
C LYS A 41 -7.80 0.35 -0.98
N LYS A 42 -8.52 1.48 -0.96
CA LYS A 42 -9.13 2.02 0.27
C LYS A 42 -10.14 1.04 0.87
N ARG A 43 -10.98 0.43 0.03
CA ARG A 43 -11.95 -0.57 0.48
C ARG A 43 -11.27 -1.81 1.08
N LEU A 44 -10.22 -2.32 0.45
CA LEU A 44 -9.44 -3.45 0.96
C LEU A 44 -8.75 -3.13 2.28
N MET A 45 -8.15 -1.93 2.40
CA MET A 45 -7.54 -1.48 3.66
C MET A 45 -8.54 -1.31 4.81
N GLN A 46 -9.80 -1.00 4.49
CA GLN A 46 -10.87 -0.85 5.47
C GLN A 46 -11.58 -2.16 5.80
N SER A 47 -11.26 -3.25 5.10
CA SER A 47 -11.88 -4.55 5.30
C SER A 47 -11.65 -5.07 6.73
N PRO A 48 -12.61 -5.83 7.30
CA PRO A 48 -12.45 -6.40 8.64
C PRO A 48 -11.20 -7.29 8.78
N THR A 49 -10.82 -8.00 7.72
CA THR A 49 -9.61 -8.83 7.68
C THR A 49 -8.36 -7.96 7.79
N ALA A 50 -8.23 -6.91 6.97
CA ALA A 50 -7.10 -5.99 7.05
C ALA A 50 -7.00 -5.29 8.42
N ARG A 51 -8.13 -4.94 9.04
CA ARG A 51 -8.16 -4.40 10.40
C ARG A 51 -7.63 -5.42 11.42
N LYS A 52 -8.03 -6.68 11.30
CA LYS A 52 -7.58 -7.77 12.17
C LYS A 52 -6.08 -8.01 12.01
N ASP A 53 -5.58 -8.01 10.77
CA ASP A 53 -4.17 -8.22 10.47
C ASP A 53 -3.30 -7.09 11.04
N ARG A 54 -3.71 -5.83 10.88
CA ARG A 54 -3.05 -4.68 11.52
C ARG A 54 -3.01 -4.81 13.04
N MET A 55 -4.15 -5.13 13.64
CA MET A 55 -4.24 -5.32 15.09
C MET A 55 -3.31 -6.46 15.57
N GLU A 56 -3.20 -7.56 14.83
CA GLU A 56 -2.27 -8.63 15.18
C GLU A 56 -0.80 -8.23 14.99
N GLN A 57 -0.47 -7.43 13.98
CA GLN A 57 0.87 -6.84 13.83
C GLN A 57 1.20 -5.91 14.99
N ASP A 58 0.29 -5.02 15.39
CA ASP A 58 0.48 -4.13 16.53
C ASP A 58 0.73 -4.92 17.83
N LYS A 59 -0.05 -5.98 18.06
CA LYS A 59 0.15 -6.87 19.22
C LYS A 59 1.50 -7.56 19.18
N ARG A 60 1.94 -8.03 18.01
CA ARG A 60 3.26 -8.66 17.85
C ARG A 60 4.38 -7.67 18.15
N PHE A 61 4.27 -6.44 17.65
CA PHE A 61 5.21 -5.37 17.94
C PHE A 61 5.29 -5.09 19.43
N VAL A 62 4.15 -4.86 20.10
CA VAL A 62 4.12 -4.55 21.54
C VAL A 62 4.77 -5.68 22.36
N ARG A 63 4.51 -6.95 22.01
CA ARG A 63 5.15 -8.09 22.69
C ARG A 63 6.66 -8.11 22.48
N ALA A 64 7.11 -7.93 21.24
CA ALA A 64 8.54 -7.90 20.93
C ALA A 64 9.24 -6.74 21.64
N ALA A 65 8.64 -5.55 21.62
CA ALA A 65 9.15 -4.36 22.30
C ALA A 65 9.28 -4.57 23.81
N GLN A 66 8.27 -5.17 24.46
CA GLN A 66 8.32 -5.49 25.90
C GLN A 66 9.42 -6.51 26.25
N VAL A 67 9.72 -7.46 25.36
CA VAL A 67 10.79 -8.45 25.58
C VAL A 67 12.17 -7.81 25.37
N LEU A 68 12.32 -6.99 24.33
CA LEU A 68 13.60 -6.39 23.96
C LEU A 68 13.99 -5.23 24.88
N ALA A 69 13.04 -4.40 25.28
CA ALA A 69 13.28 -3.18 26.02
C ALA A 69 12.10 -2.87 26.97
N PRO A 70 11.96 -3.61 28.09
CA PRO A 70 10.81 -3.52 28.99
C PRO A 70 10.63 -2.13 29.63
N GLU A 71 11.73 -1.42 29.85
CA GLU A 71 11.73 -0.10 30.51
C GLU A 71 11.59 1.08 29.53
N TRP A 72 11.51 0.81 28.22
CA TRP A 72 11.45 1.86 27.21
C TRP A 72 10.04 2.38 27.01
N ASP A 73 9.91 3.70 27.00
CA ASP A 73 8.67 4.39 26.63
C ASP A 73 8.64 4.76 25.13
N TYR A 74 7.52 5.33 24.68
CA TYR A 74 7.35 5.79 23.29
C TYR A 74 8.43 6.79 22.82
N ARG A 75 9.00 7.59 23.72
CA ARG A 75 10.03 8.60 23.38
C ARG A 75 11.34 7.90 23.04
N HIS A 76 11.69 6.84 23.76
CA HIS A 76 12.87 6.02 23.45
C HIS A 76 12.74 5.35 22.09
N PHE A 77 11.57 4.81 21.75
CA PHE A 77 11.34 4.22 20.42
C PHE A 77 11.44 5.25 19.29
N ILE A 78 10.91 6.47 19.47
CA ILE A 78 11.03 7.55 18.48
C ILE A 78 12.51 7.91 18.26
N ALA A 79 13.29 8.06 19.33
CA ALA A 79 14.72 8.36 19.22
C ALA A 79 15.51 7.20 18.57
N ALA A 80 15.13 5.95 18.84
CA ALA A 80 15.73 4.79 18.19
C ALA A 80 15.41 4.74 16.69
N LEU A 81 14.18 5.07 16.30
CA LEU A 81 13.77 5.15 14.89
C LEU A 81 14.54 6.25 14.13
N GLU A 82 14.72 7.42 14.75
CA GLU A 82 15.49 8.51 14.14
C GLU A 82 16.93 8.10 13.85
N LYS A 83 17.58 7.39 14.77
CA LYS A 83 18.92 6.83 14.55
C LYS A 83 18.95 5.77 13.45
N ALA A 84 17.96 4.87 13.44
CA ALA A 84 17.86 3.80 12.47
C ALA A 84 17.62 4.30 11.03
N LEU A 85 17.07 5.50 10.82
CA LEU A 85 16.90 6.08 9.48
C LEU A 85 18.22 6.33 8.74
N GLN A 86 19.35 6.33 9.44
CA GLN A 86 20.68 6.49 8.85
C GLN A 86 21.28 5.16 8.36
N GLU A 87 20.67 4.02 8.67
CA GLU A 87 21.15 2.69 8.30
C GLU A 87 20.47 2.18 7.02
N ASP A 88 20.92 1.02 6.54
CA ASP A 88 20.33 0.35 5.39
C ASP A 88 18.91 -0.16 5.71
N ALA A 89 17.94 0.39 4.98
CA ALA A 89 16.53 0.06 5.14
C ALA A 89 16.24 -1.43 4.92
N GLN A 90 16.94 -2.08 3.99
CA GLN A 90 16.68 -3.49 3.69
C GLN A 90 17.20 -4.41 4.80
N ALA A 91 18.44 -4.20 5.25
CA ALA A 91 18.99 -4.93 6.40
C ALA A 91 18.14 -4.74 7.68
N LEU A 92 17.64 -3.52 7.93
CA LEU A 92 16.75 -3.25 9.06
C LEU A 92 15.42 -3.99 8.95
N GLN A 93 14.84 -4.09 7.76
CA GLN A 93 13.61 -4.84 7.54
C GLN A 93 13.81 -6.33 7.85
N GLU A 94 14.85 -6.95 7.28
CA GLU A 94 15.15 -8.37 7.49
C GLU A 94 15.40 -8.68 8.97
N ARG A 95 16.14 -7.82 9.67
CA ARG A 95 16.38 -7.94 11.10
C ARG A 95 15.10 -7.76 11.92
N GLY A 96 14.25 -6.81 11.55
CA GLY A 96 12.96 -6.58 12.19
C GLY A 96 12.03 -7.78 12.06
N GLU A 97 11.98 -8.41 10.89
CA GLU A 97 11.21 -9.64 10.65
C GLU A 97 11.69 -10.79 11.55
N ALA A 98 13.01 -11.01 11.64
CA ALA A 98 13.59 -12.02 12.53
C ALA A 98 13.23 -11.78 14.01
N LEU A 99 13.33 -10.54 14.49
CA LEU A 99 12.98 -10.19 15.88
C LEU A 99 11.49 -10.37 16.19
N LEU A 100 10.61 -10.08 15.22
CA LEU A 100 9.18 -10.33 15.36
C LEU A 100 8.85 -11.83 15.39
N GLU A 101 9.58 -12.65 14.64
CA GLU A 101 9.43 -14.10 14.70
C GLU A 101 9.92 -14.69 16.02
N GLU A 102 10.97 -14.13 16.60
CA GLU A 102 11.53 -14.58 17.87
C GLU A 102 10.67 -14.13 19.06
N HIS A 103 10.34 -12.85 19.14
CA HIS A 103 9.74 -12.24 20.35
C HIS A 103 8.28 -11.81 20.17
N GLY A 104 7.81 -11.65 18.93
CA GLY A 104 6.44 -11.19 18.64
C GLY A 104 5.39 -12.29 18.74
N LYS A 105 5.79 -13.56 18.80
CA LYS A 105 4.88 -14.71 18.90
C LYS A 105 3.96 -14.57 20.13
N ALA A 106 2.69 -14.92 19.95
CA ALA A 106 1.77 -15.02 21.08
C ALA A 106 2.29 -16.06 22.07
N ARG A 107 2.33 -15.73 23.36
CA ARG A 107 2.44 -16.75 24.40
C ARG A 107 1.29 -17.74 24.17
N ARG A 108 1.61 -18.97 23.77
CA ARG A 108 0.63 -20.03 23.50
C ARG A 108 -0.38 -20.04 24.63
N GLY A 109 -1.64 -19.75 24.32
CA GLY A 109 -2.70 -19.71 25.32
C GLY A 109 -2.72 -21.04 26.08
N ARG A 110 -2.74 -20.93 27.42
CA ARG A 110 -3.01 -22.05 28.32
C ARG A 110 -4.28 -22.73 27.82
N ARG A 111 -4.18 -23.98 27.32
CA ARG A 111 -5.39 -24.79 27.05
C ARG A 111 -6.19 -24.82 28.36
N PRO A 112 -7.51 -24.56 28.35
CA PRO A 112 -8.32 -24.79 29.54
C PRO A 112 -8.15 -26.26 29.90
N LYS A 113 -7.78 -26.53 31.15
CA LYS A 113 -7.78 -27.90 31.69
C LYS A 113 -9.25 -28.27 31.78
N VAL A 114 -9.72 -29.14 30.88
CA VAL A 114 -11.06 -29.73 30.98
C VAL A 114 -11.05 -30.49 32.30
N HIS A 115 -11.80 -29.99 33.27
CA HIS A 115 -12.11 -30.69 34.51
C HIS A 115 -13.38 -31.50 34.31
#